data_AF-A0A963L2G2-F1
#
_entry.id   AF-A0A963L2G2-F1
#
_cell.length_a   1.000
_cell.length_b   1.000
_cell.length_c   1.000
_cell.angle_alpha   90.00
_cell.angle_beta   90.00
_cell.angle_gamma   90.00
#
_symmetry.space_group_name_H-M   'P 1'
#
loop_
_entity.id
_entity.type
_entity.pdbx_description
1 polymer ?
#
loop_
_entity_poly.entity_id
_entity_poly.type
_entity_poly.pdbx_seq_one_letter_code
_entity_poly.pdbx_strand_id
1 'polypeptide(L)'
;MHRRQFLGGSTALLLVTLGGCQGGLRYSLIEAIQRLLTLSSQRALASLMAPGGFYDSQVARIALPDRLGGSTTGSILGQFLAGAMRSRLTRQINRAAEKGAERAAPIIADAILAVSPEDAAAILKGSGPAATALLQRQMGSSLIQYMLPGVNEGLKLADSQVVTQALKLATGIDFAGLRDDVTRKASNAIFAEMGKEEMAIRADPQSTNDPVLIAALTALK
;
A
#
# COMPACT_ATOMS: atom_id res chain seq x y z
N MET A 1 -10.17 70.37 -56.47
CA MET A 1 -11.05 69.18 -56.58
C MET A 1 -10.17 67.94 -56.53
N HIS A 2 -10.41 67.07 -55.53
CA HIS A 2 -10.19 65.60 -55.46
C HIS A 2 -8.83 64.98 -55.87
N ARG A 3 -8.23 63.99 -55.18
CA ARG A 3 -8.53 63.27 -53.92
C ARG A 3 -7.25 62.48 -53.53
N ARG A 4 -6.83 62.70 -52.29
CA ARG A 4 -6.11 61.83 -51.32
C ARG A 4 -5.55 60.45 -51.74
N GLN A 5 -4.28 60.28 -51.39
CA GLN A 5 -3.55 59.05 -51.01
C GLN A 5 -4.35 58.15 -50.04
N PHE A 6 -4.11 56.83 -50.03
CA PHE A 6 -3.68 56.05 -48.84
C PHE A 6 -3.45 54.56 -49.16
N LEU A 7 -2.46 54.01 -48.43
CA LEU A 7 -1.90 52.66 -48.41
C LEU A 7 -2.93 51.52 -48.33
N GLY A 8 -2.73 50.48 -49.14
CA GLY A 8 -3.30 49.14 -48.93
C GLY A 8 -2.24 48.17 -48.44
N GLY A 9 -2.09 48.04 -47.11
CA GLY A 9 -1.24 47.02 -46.48
C GLY A 9 -2.07 45.79 -46.17
N SER A 10 -1.83 44.70 -46.91
CA SER A 10 -2.44 43.39 -46.66
C SER A 10 -1.68 42.67 -45.53
N THR A 11 -2.14 42.80 -44.29
CA THR A 11 -1.63 42.00 -43.17
C THR A 11 -2.25 40.60 -43.22
N ALA A 12 -1.44 39.60 -43.56
CA ALA A 12 -1.77 38.20 -43.37
C ALA A 12 -1.96 37.91 -41.87
N LEU A 13 -3.17 37.52 -41.47
CA LEU A 13 -3.41 36.93 -40.15
C LEU A 13 -2.82 35.51 -40.13
N LEU A 14 -1.61 35.38 -39.60
CA LEU A 14 -1.06 34.12 -39.11
C LEU A 14 -1.76 33.78 -37.78
N LEU A 15 -2.84 32.99 -37.86
CA LEU A 15 -3.39 32.29 -36.70
C LEU A 15 -2.39 31.21 -36.27
N VAL A 16 -1.50 31.58 -35.34
CA VAL A 16 -0.69 30.61 -34.59
C VAL A 16 -1.62 29.86 -33.65
N THR A 17 -2.02 28.66 -34.05
CA THR A 17 -2.64 27.70 -33.14
C THR A 17 -1.55 27.21 -32.19
N LEU A 18 -1.56 27.71 -30.95
CA LEU A 18 -0.75 27.21 -29.84
C LEU A 18 -1.20 25.78 -29.47
N GLY A 19 -0.84 24.81 -30.30
CA GLY A 19 -0.91 23.39 -29.97
C GLY A 19 0.34 23.00 -29.19
N GLY A 20 0.30 23.08 -27.86
CA GLY A 20 1.51 22.76 -27.10
C GLY A 20 1.41 22.91 -25.59
N CYS A 21 0.46 22.26 -24.91
CA CYS A 21 0.56 22.06 -23.43
C CYS A 21 -0.12 20.78 -22.89
N GLN A 22 -0.75 19.95 -23.73
CA GLN A 22 -1.44 18.75 -23.22
C GLN A 22 -0.48 17.61 -22.83
N GLY A 23 0.74 17.56 -23.38
CA GLY A 23 1.74 16.54 -23.04
C GLY A 23 2.38 16.75 -21.67
N GLY A 24 2.86 17.96 -21.38
CA GLY A 24 3.58 18.28 -20.13
C GLY A 24 2.73 18.10 -18.87
N LEU A 25 1.45 18.46 -18.94
CA LEU A 25 0.50 18.31 -17.83
C LEU A 25 0.22 16.83 -17.51
N ARG A 26 0.22 15.93 -18.51
CA ARG A 26 -0.01 14.50 -18.26
C ARG A 26 1.19 13.84 -17.57
N TYR A 27 2.40 14.15 -18.02
CA TYR A 27 3.62 13.65 -17.39
C TYR A 27 3.73 14.12 -15.94
N SER A 28 3.35 15.37 -15.64
CA SER A 28 3.33 15.85 -14.26
C SER A 28 2.31 15.15 -13.35
N LEU A 29 1.18 14.68 -13.89
CA LEU A 29 0.16 13.96 -13.09
C LEU A 29 0.59 12.53 -12.76
N ILE A 30 1.21 11.84 -13.72
CA ILE A 30 1.79 10.50 -13.46
C ILE A 30 2.90 10.62 -12.43
N GLU A 31 3.80 11.61 -12.58
CA GLU A 31 4.85 11.88 -11.61
C GLU A 31 4.28 12.17 -10.21
N ALA A 32 3.21 12.96 -10.11
CA ALA A 32 2.53 13.22 -8.85
C ALA A 32 1.96 11.95 -8.21
N ILE A 33 1.38 11.02 -8.99
CA ILE A 33 0.92 9.72 -8.49
C ILE A 33 2.09 8.89 -7.98
N GLN A 34 3.20 8.83 -8.73
CA GLN A 34 4.40 8.10 -8.30
C GLN A 34 4.98 8.67 -7.01
N ARG A 35 5.05 10.00 -6.87
CA ARG A 35 5.48 10.69 -5.64
C ARG A 35 4.54 10.41 -4.47
N LEU A 36 3.22 10.48 -4.70
CA LEU A 36 2.20 10.16 -3.70
C LEU A 36 2.36 8.74 -3.17
N LEU A 37 2.46 7.76 -4.08
CA LEU A 37 2.64 6.35 -3.75
C LEU A 37 4.00 6.08 -3.08
N THR A 38 5.05 6.77 -3.51
CA THR A 38 6.38 6.64 -2.92
C THR A 38 6.35 7.11 -1.47
N LEU A 39 5.79 8.28 -1.21
CA LEU A 39 5.73 8.83 0.15
C LEU A 39 4.81 8.00 1.05
N SER A 40 3.63 7.58 0.54
CA SER A 40 2.70 6.76 1.33
C SER A 40 3.25 5.36 1.62
N SER A 41 3.91 4.71 0.66
CA SER A 41 4.58 3.42 0.86
C SER A 41 5.74 3.51 1.84
N GLN A 42 6.58 4.53 1.75
CA GLN A 42 7.70 4.73 2.68
C GLN A 42 7.20 4.90 4.12
N ARG A 43 6.20 5.76 4.35
CA ARG A 43 5.63 5.98 5.69
C ARG A 43 4.97 4.72 6.25
N ALA A 44 4.15 4.05 5.42
CA ALA A 44 3.47 2.82 5.82
C ALA A 44 4.46 1.69 6.15
N LEU A 45 5.42 1.43 5.27
CA LEU A 45 6.42 0.38 5.47
C LEU A 45 7.36 0.70 6.63
N ALA A 46 7.76 1.96 6.81
CA ALA A 46 8.57 2.37 7.98
C ALA A 46 7.85 2.08 9.30
N SER A 47 6.54 2.36 9.36
CA SER A 47 5.71 2.03 10.53
C SER A 47 5.59 0.52 10.74
N LEU A 48 5.30 -0.23 9.68
CA LEU A 48 5.05 -1.68 9.76
C LEU A 48 6.30 -2.51 10.05
N MET A 49 7.45 -2.10 9.50
CA MET A 49 8.74 -2.78 9.68
C MET A 49 9.48 -2.34 10.95
N ALA A 50 8.95 -1.36 11.70
CA ALA A 50 9.48 -1.06 13.01
C ALA A 50 9.31 -2.26 13.96
N PRO A 51 10.17 -2.44 14.98
CA PRO A 51 10.01 -3.51 15.94
C PRO A 51 8.61 -3.49 16.58
N GLY A 52 7.79 -4.52 16.29
CA GLY A 52 6.41 -4.59 16.78
C GLY A 52 5.38 -3.84 15.94
N GLY A 53 5.75 -3.22 14.81
CA GLY A 53 4.86 -2.39 13.98
C GLY A 53 3.56 -3.08 13.57
N PHE A 54 3.64 -4.34 13.12
CA PHE A 54 2.44 -5.15 12.89
C PHE A 54 1.71 -5.49 14.19
N TYR A 55 2.41 -5.93 15.23
CA TYR A 55 1.79 -6.43 16.46
C TYR A 55 1.05 -5.34 17.26
N ASP A 56 1.58 -4.13 17.25
CA ASP A 56 1.08 -2.98 18.00
C ASP A 56 0.09 -2.13 17.19
N SER A 57 0.07 -2.26 15.85
CA SER A 57 -0.89 -1.54 15.01
C SER A 57 -2.31 -2.07 15.21
N GLN A 58 -3.26 -1.16 15.45
CA GLN A 58 -4.68 -1.51 15.54
C GLN A 58 -5.28 -1.93 14.19
N VAL A 59 -4.66 -1.51 13.08
CA VAL A 59 -5.14 -1.75 11.71
C VAL A 59 -4.41 -2.93 11.08
N ALA A 60 -3.09 -3.04 11.30
CA ALA A 60 -2.25 -4.02 10.64
C ALA A 60 -2.03 -5.31 11.44
N ARG A 61 -2.41 -5.36 12.73
CA ARG A 61 -2.21 -6.56 13.55
C ARG A 61 -2.90 -7.77 12.95
N ILE A 62 -2.09 -8.79 12.67
CA ILE A 62 -2.57 -10.06 12.17
C ILE A 62 -3.12 -10.87 13.34
N ALA A 63 -4.44 -11.02 13.34
CA ALA A 63 -5.15 -11.90 14.25
C ALA A 63 -5.03 -13.36 13.81
N LEU A 64 -4.95 -14.24 14.81
CA LEU A 64 -5.08 -15.68 14.63
C LEU A 64 -6.43 -16.01 13.98
N PRO A 65 -6.51 -17.02 13.09
CA PRO A 65 -7.78 -17.52 12.58
C PRO A 65 -8.78 -17.81 13.71
N ASP A 66 -10.04 -17.42 13.55
CA ASP A 66 -11.09 -17.54 14.58
C ASP A 66 -11.27 -18.98 15.10
N ARG A 67 -10.93 -19.97 14.25
CA ARG A 67 -10.92 -21.39 14.59
C ARG A 67 -9.94 -21.75 15.73
N LEU A 68 -8.90 -20.93 15.99
CA LEU A 68 -7.99 -21.06 17.14
C LEU A 68 -8.57 -20.50 18.45
N GLY A 69 -9.84 -20.06 18.46
CA GLY A 69 -10.54 -19.51 19.62
C GLY A 69 -11.26 -20.52 20.51
N GLY A 70 -11.22 -21.82 20.20
CA GLY A 70 -11.95 -22.86 20.95
C GLY A 70 -11.37 -23.12 22.34
N SER A 71 -12.07 -22.66 23.37
CA SER A 71 -11.77 -22.84 24.79
C SER A 71 -12.06 -24.26 25.29
N THR A 72 -11.21 -25.24 24.97
CA THR A 72 -11.47 -26.65 25.33
C THR A 72 -10.84 -27.08 26.68
N THR A 73 -10.56 -26.17 27.63
CA THR A 73 -9.99 -26.63 28.92
C THR A 73 -10.59 -25.84 30.09
N GLY A 74 -11.51 -26.48 30.81
CA GLY A 74 -12.25 -25.90 31.95
C GLY A 74 -11.44 -25.70 33.23
N SER A 75 -10.10 -25.68 33.19
CA SER A 75 -9.25 -25.39 34.34
C SER A 75 -8.54 -24.04 34.18
N ILE A 76 -8.40 -23.29 35.27
CA ILE A 76 -7.71 -21.97 35.29
C ILE A 76 -6.29 -22.09 34.71
N LEU A 77 -5.58 -23.18 35.01
CA LEU A 77 -4.25 -23.46 34.47
C LEU A 77 -4.27 -23.73 32.96
N GLY A 78 -5.26 -24.48 32.47
CA GLY A 78 -5.45 -24.72 31.03
C GLY A 78 -5.77 -23.44 30.26
N GLN A 79 -6.60 -22.57 30.81
CA GLN A 79 -6.92 -21.27 30.23
C GLN A 79 -5.72 -20.32 30.21
N PHE A 80 -4.91 -20.31 31.29
CA PHE A 80 -3.67 -19.53 31.34
C PHE A 80 -2.64 -20.00 30.32
N LEU A 81 -2.39 -21.32 30.23
CA LEU A 81 -1.46 -21.90 29.26
C LEU A 81 -1.92 -21.67 27.82
N ALA A 82 -3.22 -21.79 27.55
CA ALA A 82 -3.80 -21.45 26.25
C ALA A 82 -3.61 -19.96 25.90
N GLY A 83 -3.81 -19.06 26.88
CA GLY A 83 -3.58 -17.63 26.71
C GLY A 83 -2.11 -17.28 26.41
N ALA A 84 -1.18 -17.86 27.16
CA ALA A 84 0.26 -17.67 26.96
C ALA A 84 0.73 -18.17 25.58
N MET A 85 0.26 -19.36 25.18
CA MET A 85 0.54 -19.94 23.86
C MET A 85 -0.04 -19.07 22.73
N ARG A 86 -1.29 -18.62 22.87
CA ARG A 86 -1.96 -17.74 21.90
C ARG A 86 -1.17 -16.45 21.71
N SER A 87 -0.77 -15.81 22.81
CA SER A 87 0.03 -14.57 22.79
C SER A 87 1.39 -14.77 22.09
N ARG A 88 2.07 -15.89 22.36
CA ARG A 88 3.34 -16.24 21.71
C ARG A 88 3.16 -16.46 20.20
N LEU A 89 2.13 -17.19 19.80
CA LEU A 89 1.83 -17.46 18.39
C LEU A 89 1.42 -16.18 17.65
N THR A 90 0.60 -15.32 18.25
CA THR A 90 0.26 -14.01 17.67
C THR A 90 1.52 -13.17 17.45
N ARG A 91 2.44 -13.12 18.42
CA ARG A 91 3.73 -12.42 18.23
C ARG A 91 4.56 -13.02 17.09
N GLN A 92 4.60 -14.34 16.96
CA GLN A 92 5.33 -15.00 15.87
C GLN A 92 4.72 -14.69 14.49
N ILE A 93 3.39 -14.75 14.37
CA ILE A 93 2.69 -14.41 13.13
C ILE A 93 2.94 -12.96 12.72
N ASN A 94 2.90 -12.01 13.67
CA ASN A 94 3.15 -10.60 13.36
C ASN A 94 4.63 -10.35 13.01
N ARG A 95 5.58 -11.06 13.64
CA ARG A 95 6.98 -11.07 13.18
C ARG A 95 7.15 -11.66 11.78
N ALA A 96 6.37 -12.68 11.43
CA ALA A 96 6.37 -13.21 10.08
C ALA A 96 5.80 -12.21 9.07
N ALA A 97 4.78 -11.44 9.44
CA ALA A 97 4.26 -10.35 8.64
C ALA A 97 5.32 -9.27 8.38
N GLU A 98 6.07 -8.88 9.41
CA GLU A 98 7.19 -7.94 9.34
C GLU A 98 8.25 -8.42 8.34
N LYS A 99 8.65 -9.70 8.42
CA LYS A 99 9.56 -10.33 7.44
C LYS A 99 9.00 -10.39 6.03
N GLY A 100 7.69 -10.57 5.89
CA GLY A 100 7.01 -10.42 4.60
C GLY A 100 7.12 -9.00 4.07
N ALA A 101 6.88 -7.99 4.91
CA ALA A 101 6.95 -6.58 4.55
C ALA A 101 8.36 -6.12 4.15
N GLU A 102 9.40 -6.61 4.83
CA GLU A 102 10.81 -6.38 4.45
C GLU A 102 11.09 -6.84 3.00
N ARG A 103 10.51 -7.97 2.58
CA ARG A 103 10.62 -8.49 1.21
C ARG A 103 9.75 -7.72 0.22
N ALA A 104 8.61 -7.21 0.66
CA ALA A 104 7.67 -6.46 -0.16
C ALA A 104 8.20 -5.07 -0.57
N ALA A 105 8.95 -4.42 0.32
CA ALA A 105 9.40 -3.03 0.15
C ALA A 105 10.07 -2.72 -1.21
N PRO A 106 11.11 -3.45 -1.67
CA PRO A 106 11.74 -3.16 -2.96
C PRO A 106 10.78 -3.41 -4.14
N ILE A 107 9.94 -4.44 -4.06
CA ILE A 107 9.01 -4.79 -5.13
C ILE A 107 7.92 -3.71 -5.29
N ILE A 108 7.42 -3.17 -4.16
CA ILE A 108 6.49 -2.04 -4.14
C ILE A 108 7.13 -0.82 -4.80
N ALA A 109 8.38 -0.49 -4.46
CA ALA A 109 9.09 0.64 -5.06
C ALA A 109 9.20 0.49 -6.58
N ASP A 110 9.59 -0.69 -7.08
CA ASP A 110 9.69 -0.96 -8.51
C ASP A 110 8.34 -0.83 -9.23
N ALA A 111 7.27 -1.34 -8.61
CA ALA A 111 5.94 -1.26 -9.20
C ALA A 111 5.38 0.17 -9.22
N ILE A 112 5.72 1.01 -8.24
CA ILE A 112 5.37 2.43 -8.25
C ILE A 112 6.00 3.12 -9.47
N LEU A 113 7.26 2.82 -9.78
CA LEU A 113 7.92 3.38 -10.97
C LEU A 113 7.27 2.90 -12.28
N ALA A 114 6.69 1.70 -12.27
CA ALA A 114 5.99 1.12 -13.41
C ALA A 114 4.50 1.52 -13.50
N VAL A 115 3.96 2.30 -12.55
CA VAL A 115 2.54 2.71 -12.56
C VAL A 115 2.24 3.52 -13.83
N SER A 116 1.24 3.03 -14.56
CA SER A 116 0.71 3.69 -15.76
C SER A 116 -0.82 3.76 -15.66
N PRO A 117 -1.38 4.83 -15.07
CA PRO A 117 -2.82 4.99 -14.94
C PRO A 117 -3.43 5.47 -16.26
N GLU A 118 -4.55 4.88 -16.67
CA GLU A 118 -5.29 5.30 -17.87
C GLU A 118 -5.78 6.76 -17.74
N ASP A 119 -6.26 7.13 -16.56
CA ASP A 119 -6.67 8.49 -16.21
C ASP A 119 -6.02 8.95 -14.89
N ALA A 120 -4.84 9.54 -15.00
CA ALA A 120 -4.10 10.08 -13.85
C ALA A 120 -4.87 11.18 -13.11
N ALA A 121 -5.66 11.99 -13.82
CA ALA A 121 -6.43 13.07 -13.20
C ALA A 121 -7.57 12.50 -12.34
N ALA A 122 -8.26 11.45 -12.82
CA ALA A 122 -9.30 10.77 -12.05
C ALA A 122 -8.72 10.11 -10.78
N ILE A 123 -7.54 9.51 -10.84
CA ILE A 123 -6.87 8.94 -9.66
C ILE A 123 -6.55 10.01 -8.62
N LEU A 124 -6.03 11.17 -9.05
CA LEU A 124 -5.70 12.25 -8.12
C LEU A 124 -6.95 12.98 -7.58
N LYS A 125 -8.04 13.08 -8.36
CA LYS A 125 -9.33 13.64 -7.91
C LYS A 125 -10.18 12.68 -7.08
N GLY A 126 -9.92 11.38 -7.22
CA GLY A 126 -10.71 10.33 -6.59
C GLY A 126 -10.78 10.47 -5.07
N SER A 127 -11.91 10.04 -4.50
CA SER A 127 -12.06 9.93 -3.05
C SER A 127 -11.30 8.71 -2.50
N GLY A 128 -10.88 8.80 -1.24
CA GLY A 128 -10.14 7.72 -0.58
C GLY A 128 -8.74 7.48 -1.18
N PRO A 129 -8.18 6.28 -0.98
CA PRO A 129 -6.81 5.96 -1.39
C PRO A 129 -6.76 5.41 -2.83
N ALA A 130 -7.21 6.20 -3.81
CA ALA A 130 -7.37 5.76 -5.19
C ALA A 130 -6.05 5.32 -5.85
N ALA A 131 -4.92 5.96 -5.51
CA ALA A 131 -3.62 5.59 -6.07
C ALA A 131 -3.16 4.24 -5.49
N THR A 132 -3.28 4.06 -4.18
CA THR A 132 -2.96 2.80 -3.48
C THR A 132 -3.83 1.66 -3.98
N ALA A 133 -5.13 1.89 -4.18
CA ALA A 133 -6.03 0.90 -4.75
C ALA A 133 -5.63 0.50 -6.18
N LEU A 134 -5.17 1.45 -6.99
CA LEU A 134 -4.62 1.16 -8.32
C LEU A 134 -3.38 0.26 -8.23
N LEU A 135 -2.43 0.61 -7.37
CA LEU A 135 -1.22 -0.19 -7.16
C LEU A 135 -1.57 -1.60 -6.67
N GLN A 136 -2.47 -1.72 -5.69
CA GLN A 136 -2.93 -3.00 -5.16
C GLN A 136 -3.55 -3.89 -6.25
N ARG A 137 -4.34 -3.33 -7.17
CA ARG A 137 -4.90 -4.10 -8.30
C ARG A 137 -3.83 -4.57 -9.27
N GLN A 138 -2.80 -3.75 -9.52
CA GLN A 138 -1.74 -4.07 -10.48
C GLN A 138 -0.76 -5.12 -9.96
N MET A 139 -0.47 -5.12 -8.66
CA MET A 139 0.60 -5.96 -8.11
C MET A 139 0.21 -6.83 -6.92
N GLY A 140 -1.00 -6.72 -6.37
CA GLY A 140 -1.34 -7.38 -5.11
C GLY A 140 -1.15 -8.89 -5.12
N SER A 141 -1.42 -9.54 -6.26
CA SER A 141 -1.23 -10.98 -6.45
C SER A 141 0.24 -11.39 -6.55
N SER A 142 1.05 -10.63 -7.27
CA SER A 142 2.50 -10.89 -7.39
C SER A 142 3.22 -10.58 -6.08
N LEU A 143 2.81 -9.53 -5.37
CA LEU A 143 3.39 -9.15 -4.08
C LEU A 143 3.33 -10.28 -3.05
N ILE A 144 2.22 -11.03 -3.00
CA ILE A 144 2.07 -12.20 -2.12
C ILE A 144 3.19 -13.22 -2.37
N GLN A 145 3.56 -13.47 -3.64
CA GLN A 145 4.60 -14.43 -3.99
C GLN A 145 5.98 -14.00 -3.48
N TYR A 146 6.28 -12.70 -3.52
CA TYR A 146 7.53 -12.15 -2.99
C TYR A 146 7.59 -12.14 -1.47
N MET A 147 6.45 -12.00 -0.80
CA MET A 147 6.35 -12.01 0.66
C MET A 147 6.48 -13.42 1.27
N LEU A 148 6.01 -14.44 0.55
CA LEU A 148 5.95 -15.83 1.04
C LEU A 148 7.27 -16.33 1.66
N PRO A 149 8.47 -16.14 1.04
CA PRO A 149 9.73 -16.56 1.65
C PRO A 149 10.01 -15.90 3.00
N GLY A 150 9.73 -14.60 3.14
CA GLY A 150 9.93 -13.86 4.38
C GLY A 150 8.95 -14.28 5.47
N VAL A 151 7.67 -14.47 5.11
CA VAL A 151 6.65 -15.00 6.04
C VAL A 151 7.04 -16.41 6.49
N ASN A 152 7.47 -17.26 5.57
CA ASN A 152 7.93 -18.60 5.89
C ASN A 152 9.10 -18.58 6.88
N GLU A 153 10.10 -17.72 6.66
CA GLU A 153 11.23 -17.51 7.56
C GLU A 153 10.78 -17.08 8.97
N GLY A 154 9.90 -16.09 9.07
CA GLY A 154 9.39 -15.63 10.37
C GLY A 154 8.53 -16.67 11.10
N LEU A 155 7.88 -17.57 10.35
CA LEU A 155 7.12 -18.70 10.91
C LEU A 155 7.98 -19.92 11.25
N LYS A 156 9.25 -20.02 10.83
CA LYS A 156 10.11 -21.18 11.15
C LYS A 156 10.26 -21.42 12.65
N LEU A 157 10.26 -20.37 13.47
CA LEU A 157 10.29 -20.50 14.93
C LEU A 157 8.98 -21.02 15.54
N ALA A 158 7.89 -21.00 14.76
CA ALA A 158 6.60 -21.62 15.08
C ALA A 158 6.49 -23.04 14.49
N ASP A 159 7.41 -23.44 13.59
CA ASP A 159 7.47 -24.75 12.94
C ASP A 159 8.10 -25.81 13.85
N SER A 160 7.55 -25.97 15.05
CA SER A 160 7.78 -27.18 15.84
C SER A 160 6.66 -28.17 15.50
N GLN A 161 7.00 -29.44 15.34
CA GLN A 161 6.03 -30.50 15.04
C GLN A 161 4.82 -30.47 16.00
N VAL A 162 5.08 -30.12 17.26
CA VAL A 162 4.06 -29.94 18.30
C VAL A 162 3.09 -28.79 17.99
N VAL A 163 3.60 -27.62 17.59
CA VAL A 163 2.78 -26.46 17.26
C VAL A 163 1.98 -26.70 15.98
N THR A 164 2.60 -27.26 14.94
CA THR A 164 1.93 -27.57 13.68
C THR A 164 0.82 -28.59 13.85
N GLN A 165 1.03 -29.62 14.68
CA GLN A 165 0.01 -30.63 14.96
C GLN A 165 -1.12 -30.07 15.84
N ALA A 166 -0.80 -29.25 16.83
CA ALA A 166 -1.80 -28.55 17.63
C ALA A 166 -2.66 -27.59 16.79
N LEU A 167 -2.04 -26.85 15.86
CA LEU A 167 -2.73 -25.95 14.95
C LEU A 167 -3.71 -26.72 14.05
N LYS A 168 -3.24 -27.83 13.46
CA LYS A 168 -4.06 -28.69 12.59
C LYS A 168 -5.24 -29.30 13.34
N LEU A 169 -5.04 -29.76 14.57
CA LEU A 169 -6.12 -30.31 15.41
C LEU A 169 -7.13 -29.25 15.83
N ALA A 170 -6.67 -28.02 16.12
CA ALA A 170 -7.55 -26.95 16.57
C ALA A 170 -8.34 -26.27 15.43
N THR A 171 -7.79 -26.23 14.22
CA THR A 171 -8.32 -25.38 13.13
C THR A 171 -8.62 -26.09 11.83
N GLY A 172 -8.06 -27.29 11.63
CA GLY A 172 -8.00 -27.94 10.33
C GLY A 172 -7.00 -27.30 9.34
N ILE A 173 -6.26 -26.26 9.74
CA ILE A 173 -5.27 -25.56 8.91
C ILE A 173 -3.89 -26.14 9.19
N ASP A 174 -3.16 -26.49 8.14
CA ASP A 174 -1.75 -26.90 8.22
C ASP A 174 -0.81 -25.69 8.14
N PHE A 175 0.49 -25.95 8.25
CA PHE A 175 1.49 -24.88 8.22
C PHE A 175 1.47 -24.08 6.90
N ALA A 176 1.20 -24.74 5.77
CA ALA A 176 1.09 -24.08 4.47
C ALA A 176 -0.11 -23.12 4.42
N GLY A 177 -1.28 -23.57 4.89
CA GLY A 177 -2.46 -22.72 4.97
C GLY A 177 -2.29 -21.55 5.94
N LEU A 178 -1.58 -21.73 7.06
CA LEU A 178 -1.24 -20.63 7.98
C LEU A 178 -0.32 -19.61 7.29
N ARG A 179 0.75 -20.08 6.65
CA ARG A 179 1.68 -19.21 5.91
C ARG A 179 0.94 -18.38 4.87
N ASP A 180 0.05 -19.01 4.11
CA ASP A 180 -0.70 -18.33 3.05
C ASP A 180 -1.71 -17.31 3.62
N ASP A 181 -2.38 -17.65 4.73
CA ASP A 181 -3.29 -16.72 5.45
C ASP A 181 -2.55 -15.50 6.01
N VAL A 182 -1.43 -15.73 6.70
CA VAL A 182 -0.58 -14.67 7.24
C VAL A 182 -0.05 -13.77 6.11
N THR A 183 0.38 -14.35 4.99
CA THR A 183 0.89 -13.58 3.85
C THR A 183 -0.19 -12.69 3.23
N ARG A 184 -1.41 -13.23 3.03
CA ARG A 184 -2.54 -12.44 2.51
C ARG A 184 -2.92 -11.30 3.46
N LYS A 185 -3.03 -11.59 4.76
CA LYS A 185 -3.34 -10.58 5.77
C LYS A 185 -2.26 -9.51 5.87
N ALA A 186 -0.99 -9.89 5.80
CA ALA A 186 0.14 -8.96 5.78
C ALA A 186 0.09 -8.05 4.54
N SER A 187 -0.13 -8.61 3.35
CA SER A 187 -0.29 -7.83 2.10
C SER A 187 -1.45 -6.83 2.22
N ASN A 188 -2.61 -7.27 2.69
CA ASN A 188 -3.76 -6.39 2.91
C ASN A 188 -3.47 -5.28 3.91
N ALA A 189 -2.77 -5.59 5.00
CA ALA A 189 -2.38 -4.62 6.01
C ALA A 189 -1.40 -3.56 5.46
N ILE A 190 -0.44 -3.96 4.60
CA ILE A 190 0.46 -3.03 3.91
C ILE A 190 -0.35 -2.04 3.07
N PHE A 191 -1.26 -2.52 2.21
CA PHE A 191 -2.07 -1.62 1.40
C PHE A 191 -3.06 -0.78 2.22
N ALA A 192 -3.56 -1.29 3.34
CA ALA A 192 -4.41 -0.51 4.24
C ALA A 192 -3.65 0.66 4.89
N GLU A 193 -2.44 0.43 5.40
CA GLU A 193 -1.60 1.50 5.96
C GLU A 193 -1.13 2.47 4.87
N MET A 194 -0.78 1.98 3.67
CA MET A 194 -0.47 2.85 2.53
C MET A 194 -1.65 3.75 2.17
N GLY A 195 -2.87 3.20 2.17
CA GLY A 195 -4.06 3.97 1.87
C GLY A 195 -4.35 5.03 2.93
N LYS A 196 -4.12 4.70 4.21
CA LYS A 196 -4.22 5.66 5.31
C LYS A 196 -3.21 6.82 5.14
N GLU A 197 -1.96 6.53 4.80
CA GLU A 197 -0.94 7.54 4.53
C GLU A 197 -1.27 8.39 3.30
N GLU A 198 -1.78 7.77 2.22
CA GLU A 198 -2.26 8.50 1.05
C GLU A 198 -3.36 9.49 1.41
N MET A 199 -4.36 9.06 2.19
CA MET A 199 -5.44 9.93 2.64
C MET A 199 -4.92 11.07 3.52
N ALA A 200 -3.96 10.80 4.41
CA ALA A 200 -3.34 11.82 5.24
C ALA A 200 -2.62 12.88 4.39
N ILE A 201 -1.88 12.45 3.36
CA ILE A 201 -1.24 13.35 2.39
C ILE A 201 -2.26 14.17 1.60
N ARG A 202 -3.38 13.57 1.18
CA ARG A 202 -4.46 14.29 0.47
C ARG A 202 -5.15 15.34 1.34
N ALA A 203 -5.30 15.04 2.63
CA ALA A 203 -5.90 15.94 3.61
C ALA A 203 -5.00 17.16 3.85
N ASP A 204 -3.68 16.95 3.98
CA ASP A 204 -2.70 18.02 4.15
C ASP A 204 -1.50 17.86 3.19
N PRO A 205 -1.63 18.31 1.92
CA PRO A 205 -0.55 18.22 0.94
C PRO A 205 0.68 19.03 1.34
N GLN A 206 0.51 20.12 2.10
CA GLN A 206 1.61 21.01 2.49
C GLN A 206 2.62 20.29 3.39
N SER A 207 2.15 19.35 4.21
CA SER A 207 3.01 18.51 5.06
C SER A 207 4.06 17.69 4.30
N THR A 208 3.90 17.53 2.98
CA THR A 208 4.83 16.74 2.15
C THR A 208 6.11 17.48 1.81
N ASN A 209 6.10 18.83 1.82
CA ASN A 209 7.17 19.68 1.29
C ASN A 209 7.59 19.33 -0.16
N ASP A 210 6.73 18.66 -0.93
CA ASP A 210 6.99 18.32 -2.33
C ASP A 210 6.17 19.26 -3.25
N PRO A 211 6.81 20.20 -3.97
CA PRO A 211 6.11 21.20 -4.75
C PRO A 211 5.27 20.61 -5.90
N VAL A 212 5.70 19.47 -6.48
CA VAL A 212 4.97 18.80 -7.56
C VAL A 212 3.70 18.17 -7.01
N LEU A 213 3.82 17.46 -5.89
CA LEU A 213 2.69 16.81 -5.25
C LEU A 213 1.69 17.82 -4.67
N ILE A 214 2.19 18.89 -4.04
CA ILE A 214 1.39 20.01 -3.54
C ILE A 214 0.60 20.66 -4.67
N ALA A 215 1.27 21.00 -5.79
CA ALA A 215 0.62 21.62 -6.93
C ALA A 215 -0.45 20.70 -7.52
N ALA A 216 -0.15 19.42 -7.73
CA ALA A 216 -1.09 18.46 -8.30
C ALA A 216 -2.33 18.25 -7.41
N LEU A 217 -2.15 18.07 -6.10
CA LEU A 217 -3.27 17.85 -5.18
C LEU A 217 -4.10 19.11 -4.90
N THR A 218 -3.51 20.30 -5.04
CA THR A 218 -4.22 21.58 -4.83
C THR A 218 -4.95 22.03 -6.09
N ALA A 219 -4.37 21.84 -7.27
CA ALA A 219 -4.96 22.26 -8.54
C ALA A 219 -6.20 21.44 -8.95
N LEU A 220 -6.41 20.28 -8.32
CA LEU A 220 -7.51 19.35 -8.62
C LEU A 220 -8.66 19.41 -7.60
N LYS A 221 -8.53 20.21 -6.54
CA LYS A 221 -9.62 20.56 -5.61
C LYS A 221 -10.49 21.67 -6.21
#